data_AF-A0A7C4C5A7-F1
#
_entry.id   AF-A0A7C4C5A7-F1
#
_cell.length_a   1.000
_cell.length_b   1.000
_cell.length_c   1.000
_cell.angle_alpha   90.00
_cell.angle_beta   90.00
_cell.angle_gamma   90.00
#
_symmetry.space_group_name_H-M   'P 1'
#
loop_
_entity.id
_entity.type
_entity.pdbx_description
1 polymer ?
#
loop_
_entity_poly.entity_id
_entity_poly.type
_entity_poly.pdbx_seq_one_letter_code
_entity_poly.pdbx_strand_id
1 'polypeptide(L)'
;MTHKNRDEKSQKTRIPGENECLGIVEQLLGYDRLKVRCADGKTRICRIPGRMKKKIWISEGDLVLITPWDFQSDSRGDIVYKYEKDEVRKLKELGYGIDIINSQ
;
A
#
# COMPACT_ATOMS: atom_id res chain seq x y z
N MET A 1 -2.43 20.72 -29.96
CA MET A 1 -2.30 19.24 -29.88
C MET A 1 -1.25 18.88 -28.84
N THR A 2 -1.68 18.50 -27.64
CA THR A 2 -0.80 18.21 -26.50
C THR A 2 -0.04 16.92 -26.72
N HIS A 3 1.26 17.02 -26.97
CA HIS A 3 2.18 15.89 -26.83
C HIS A 3 2.36 15.62 -25.34
N LYS A 4 1.94 14.45 -24.86
CA LYS A 4 2.50 13.89 -23.63
C LYS A 4 2.80 12.42 -23.89
N ASN A 5 4.06 12.18 -24.20
CA ASN A 5 4.68 10.88 -24.40
C ASN A 5 4.12 9.87 -23.38
N ARG A 6 3.41 8.88 -23.89
CA ARG A 6 3.33 7.56 -23.24
C ARG A 6 4.71 6.94 -23.41
N ASP A 7 5.67 7.38 -22.60
CA ASP A 7 6.91 6.65 -22.48
C ASP A 7 6.56 5.23 -22.02
N GLU A 8 6.77 4.27 -22.93
CA GLU A 8 6.91 2.84 -22.68
C GLU A 8 8.07 2.58 -21.72
N LYS A 9 7.98 3.08 -20.50
CA LYS A 9 8.54 2.38 -19.36
C LYS A 9 7.40 1.54 -18.85
N SER A 10 7.46 0.24 -19.13
CA SER A 10 6.89 -0.76 -18.24
C SER A 10 7.43 -0.45 -16.83
N GLN A 11 6.77 0.45 -16.10
CA GLN A 11 7.03 0.64 -14.68
C GLN A 11 6.61 -0.68 -14.07
N LYS A 12 7.63 -1.50 -13.81
CA LYS A 12 7.49 -2.82 -13.21
C LYS A 12 6.76 -2.60 -11.90
N THR A 13 5.49 -2.99 -11.87
CA THR A 13 4.65 -2.89 -10.68
C THR A 13 5.39 -3.54 -9.53
N ARG A 14 5.54 -2.82 -8.42
CA ARG A 14 6.31 -3.29 -7.29
C ARG A 14 5.61 -4.48 -6.63
N ILE A 15 6.29 -5.62 -6.57
CA ILE A 15 5.78 -6.82 -5.91
C ILE A 15 6.25 -6.79 -4.44
N PRO A 16 5.43 -7.23 -3.46
CA PRO A 16 5.85 -7.40 -2.07
C PRO A 16 7.07 -8.32 -1.93
N GLY A 17 8.04 -7.95 -1.08
CA GLY A 17 9.13 -8.83 -0.65
C GLY A 17 8.76 -9.74 0.52
N GLU A 18 9.75 -10.51 1.04
CA GLU A 18 9.53 -11.51 2.11
C GLU A 18 9.02 -10.91 3.43
N ASN A 19 9.47 -9.71 3.80
CA ASN A 19 9.05 -9.00 5.03
C ASN A 19 8.11 -7.83 4.75
N GLU A 20 7.39 -7.88 3.62
CA GLU A 20 6.44 -6.84 3.24
C GLU A 20 5.06 -7.45 3.04
N CYS A 21 4.04 -6.67 3.38
CA CYS A 21 2.66 -7.10 3.27
C CYS A 21 1.83 -6.03 2.58
N LEU A 22 0.93 -6.46 1.68
CA LEU A 22 -0.10 -5.60 1.11
C LEU A 22 -1.16 -5.30 2.16
N GLY A 23 -1.76 -4.11 2.09
CA GLY A 23 -2.88 -3.76 2.94
C GLY A 23 -3.75 -2.63 2.39
N ILE A 24 -4.96 -2.52 2.93
CA ILE A 24 -5.92 -1.45 2.61
C ILE A 24 -6.07 -0.55 3.81
N VAL A 25 -5.98 0.75 3.56
CA VAL A 25 -6.21 1.78 4.57
C VAL A 25 -7.67 1.74 5.00
N GLU A 26 -7.93 1.38 6.25
CA GLU A 26 -9.27 1.38 6.85
C GLU A 26 -9.64 2.77 7.36
N GLN A 27 -8.70 3.43 8.04
CA GLN A 27 -8.98 4.69 8.72
C GLN A 27 -7.73 5.54 8.91
N LEU A 28 -7.86 6.86 8.74
CA LEU A 28 -6.83 7.82 9.12
C LEU A 28 -6.92 8.14 10.61
N LEU A 29 -5.85 7.90 11.38
CA LEU A 29 -5.83 8.12 12.84
C LEU A 29 -5.26 9.50 13.24
N GLY A 30 -4.77 10.27 12.27
CA GLY A 30 -4.01 11.50 12.52
C GLY A 30 -2.58 11.23 13.00
N TYR A 31 -1.80 12.29 13.21
CA TYR A 31 -0.37 12.22 13.59
C TYR A 31 0.43 11.23 12.75
N ASP A 32 0.15 11.23 11.43
CA ASP A 32 0.81 10.38 10.43
C ASP A 32 0.61 8.88 10.62
N ARG A 33 -0.42 8.51 11.38
CA ARG A 33 -0.78 7.12 11.62
C ARG A 33 -2.08 6.81 10.91
N LEU A 34 -2.17 5.59 10.42
CA LEU A 34 -3.38 5.08 9.83
C LEU A 34 -3.54 3.60 10.15
N LYS A 35 -4.79 3.17 10.22
CA LYS A 35 -5.17 1.80 10.49
C LYS A 35 -5.23 1.06 9.16
N VAL A 36 -4.50 -0.04 9.04
CA VAL A 36 -4.40 -0.81 7.80
C VAL A 36 -4.77 -2.25 8.06
N ARG A 37 -5.68 -2.78 7.25
CA ARG A 37 -5.96 -4.20 7.20
C ARG A 37 -4.96 -4.85 6.25
N CYS A 38 -4.19 -5.80 6.73
CA CYS A 38 -3.12 -6.44 5.98
C CYS A 38 -3.60 -7.76 5.36
N ALA A 39 -2.96 -8.17 4.28
CA ALA A 39 -3.28 -9.40 3.57
C ALA A 39 -3.00 -10.68 4.38
N ASP A 40 -2.20 -10.59 5.44
CA ASP A 40 -1.94 -11.67 6.41
C ASP A 40 -3.04 -11.81 7.48
N GLY A 41 -4.14 -11.04 7.38
CA GLY A 41 -5.28 -11.09 8.29
C GLY A 41 -5.13 -10.25 9.56
N LYS A 42 -4.01 -9.53 9.74
CA LYS A 42 -3.80 -8.65 10.90
C LYS A 42 -4.14 -7.20 10.57
N THR A 43 -4.52 -6.44 11.59
CA THR A 43 -4.76 -5.01 11.48
C THR A 43 -3.67 -4.24 12.22
N ARG A 44 -2.94 -3.39 11.49
CA ARG A 44 -1.78 -2.67 12.01
C ARG A 44 -2.01 -1.17 12.02
N ILE A 45 -1.50 -0.51 13.05
CA ILE A 45 -1.34 0.94 13.03
C ILE A 45 -0.02 1.23 12.33
N CYS A 46 -0.13 1.71 11.09
CA CYS A 46 1.02 2.01 10.26
C CYS A 46 1.37 3.50 10.31
N ARG A 47 2.66 3.81 10.34
CA ARG A 47 3.17 5.19 10.25
C ARG A 47 3.49 5.54 8.80
N ILE A 48 3.21 6.78 8.41
CA ILE A 48 3.68 7.36 7.14
C ILE A 48 5.05 8.02 7.37
N PRO A 49 6.14 7.52 6.76
CA PRO A 49 7.44 8.16 6.84
C PRO A 49 7.40 9.58 6.27
N GLY A 50 8.13 10.52 6.90
CA GLY A 50 8.11 11.94 6.49
C GLY A 50 8.46 12.18 5.02
N ARG A 51 9.29 11.32 4.42
CA ARG A 51 9.65 11.38 2.99
C ARG A 51 8.46 11.13 2.07
N MET A 52 7.45 10.36 2.49
CA MET A 52 6.26 10.04 1.71
C MET A 52 5.17 11.10 1.84
N LYS A 53 4.98 11.66 3.05
CA LYS A 53 3.92 12.65 3.33
C LYS A 53 3.88 13.82 2.35
N LYS A 54 5.04 14.27 1.89
CA LYS A 54 5.16 15.42 0.97
C LYS A 54 4.86 15.07 -0.48
N LYS A 55 4.84 13.78 -0.84
CA LYS A 55 4.82 13.30 -2.23
C LYS A 55 3.54 12.59 -2.61
N ILE A 56 2.87 11.96 -1.65
CA ILE A 56 1.71 11.13 -1.93
C ILE A 56 0.54 11.50 -1.02
N TRP A 57 -0.64 11.51 -1.60
CA TRP A 57 -1.89 11.64 -0.87
C TRP A 57 -2.45 10.24 -0.61
N ILE A 58 -2.69 9.90 0.65
CA ILE A 58 -3.24 8.60 1.06
C ILE A 58 -4.64 8.83 1.65
N SER A 59 -5.60 8.04 1.19
CA SER A 59 -7.00 8.07 1.64
C SER A 59 -7.45 6.67 2.05
N GLU A 60 -8.60 6.60 2.72
CA GLU A 60 -9.25 5.32 3.01
C GLU A 60 -9.58 4.55 1.72
N GLY A 61 -9.39 3.24 1.73
CA GLY A 61 -9.55 2.38 0.57
C GLY A 61 -8.32 2.27 -0.35
N ASP A 62 -7.28 3.08 -0.15
CA ASP A 62 -6.04 2.97 -0.92
C ASP A 62 -5.30 1.67 -0.59
N LEU A 63 -4.76 1.02 -1.62
CA LEU A 63 -3.87 -0.13 -1.47
C LEU A 63 -2.44 0.36 -1.21
N VAL A 64 -1.85 -0.11 -0.13
CA VAL A 64 -0.51 0.25 0.31
C VAL A 64 0.36 -0.98 0.56
N LEU A 65 1.67 -0.78 0.50
CA LEU A 65 2.64 -1.77 0.96
C LEU A 65 3.19 -1.34 2.32
N ILE A 66 3.30 -2.32 3.22
CA ILE A 66 3.65 -2.13 4.62
C ILE A 66 4.87 -3.01 4.92
N THR A 67 5.79 -2.46 5.70
CA THR A 67 6.84 -3.23 6.36
C THR A 67 6.50 -3.29 7.85
N PRO A 68 6.13 -4.46 8.40
CA PRO A 68 5.97 -4.64 9.84
C PRO A 68 7.25 -4.26 10.58
N TRP A 69 7.11 -3.73 11.80
CA TRP A 69 8.28 -3.46 12.65
C TRP A 69 8.86 -4.76 13.21
N ASP A 70 10.16 -4.78 13.51
CA ASP A 70 10.82 -5.93 14.14
C ASP A 70 10.25 -6.23 15.53
N PHE A 71 9.80 -5.19 16.25
CA PHE A 71 9.08 -5.29 17.50
C PHE A 71 7.60 -4.93 17.30
N GLN A 72 6.69 -5.71 17.88
CA GLN A 72 5.24 -5.55 17.68
C GLN A 72 4.79 -5.67 16.21
N SER A 73 5.44 -6.57 15.45
CA SER A 73 5.16 -6.86 14.03
C SER A 73 3.69 -7.14 13.72
N ASP A 74 2.90 -7.58 14.70
CA ASP A 74 1.49 -7.91 14.53
C ASP A 74 0.55 -6.70 14.62
N SER A 75 1.02 -5.59 15.18
CA SER A 75 0.20 -4.39 15.45
C SER A 75 0.78 -3.10 14.89
N ARG A 76 2.06 -3.08 14.51
CA ARG A 76 2.79 -1.89 14.03
C ARG A 76 3.52 -2.16 12.73
N GLY A 77 3.68 -1.10 11.95
CA GLY A 77 4.44 -1.13 10.70
C GLY A 77 4.64 0.28 10.14
N ASP A 78 5.42 0.35 9.07
CA ASP A 78 5.61 1.57 8.29
C ASP A 78 5.04 1.37 6.88
N ILE A 79 4.40 2.41 6.34
CA ILE A 79 4.01 2.41 4.93
C ILE A 79 5.23 2.73 4.10
N VAL A 80 5.51 1.89 3.10
CA VAL A 80 6.66 2.05 2.21
C VAL A 80 6.26 2.39 0.78
N TYR A 81 5.03 2.06 0.37
CA TYR A 81 4.53 2.37 -0.97
C TYR A 81 3.01 2.54 -1.00
N LYS A 82 2.50 3.37 -1.92
CA LYS A 82 1.08 3.43 -2.29
C LYS A 82 0.97 3.02 -3.75
N TYR A 83 0.06 2.11 -4.04
CA TYR A 83 -0.20 1.65 -5.40
C TYR A 83 -1.22 2.54 -6.10
N GLU A 84 -0.97 2.84 -7.37
CA GLU A 84 -1.94 3.50 -8.23
C GLU A 84 -2.95 2.51 -8.81
N LYS A 85 -4.09 3.01 -9.29
CA LYS A 85 -5.21 2.16 -9.77
C LYS A 85 -4.78 1.14 -10.83
N ASP A 86 -3.89 1.51 -11.74
CA ASP A 86 -3.41 0.61 -12.80
C ASP A 86 -2.42 -0.44 -12.26
N GLU A 87 -1.66 -0.12 -11.23
CA GLU A 87 -0.78 -1.08 -10.55
C GLU A 87 -1.60 -2.09 -9.74
N VAL A 88 -2.67 -1.63 -9.08
CA VAL A 88 -3.62 -2.50 -8.38
C VAL A 88 -4.24 -3.52 -9.33
N ARG A 89 -4.61 -3.11 -10.54
CA ARG A 89 -5.13 -4.03 -11.58
C ARG A 89 -4.11 -5.09 -11.97
N LYS A 90 -2.86 -4.68 -12.21
CA LYS A 90 -1.77 -5.63 -12.52
C LYS A 90 -1.48 -6.59 -11.37
N LEU A 91 -1.47 -6.11 -10.13
CA LEU A 91 -1.29 -6.98 -8.96
C LEU A 91 -2.40 -8.04 -8.87
N LYS A 92 -3.64 -7.69 -9.20
CA LYS A 92 -4.77 -8.64 -9.29
C LYS A 92 -4.54 -9.70 -10.37
N GLU A 93 -4.15 -9.28 -11.58
CA GLU A 93 -3.85 -10.19 -12.68
C GLU A 93 -2.70 -11.16 -12.35
N LEU A 94 -1.73 -10.70 -11.56
CA LEU A 94 -0.60 -11.50 -11.09
C LEU A 94 -0.92 -12.42 -9.89
N GLY A 95 -2.15 -12.38 -9.37
CA GLY A 95 -2.57 -13.19 -8.21
C GLY A 95 -2.13 -12.65 -6.84
N TYR A 96 -1.51 -11.46 -6.78
CA TYR A 96 -1.20 -10.76 -5.52
C TYR A 96 -2.36 -9.90 -5.02
N GLY A 97 -3.33 -9.63 -5.90
CA GLY A 97 -4.59 -9.02 -5.51
C GLY A 97 -5.47 -10.05 -4.82
N ILE A 98 -5.18 -10.35 -3.57
CA ILE A 98 -5.93 -11.30 -2.75
C ILE A 98 -7.34 -10.71 -2.51
N ASP A 99 -8.25 -10.90 -3.46
CA ASP A 99 -9.70 -10.58 -3.51
C ASP A 99 -10.21 -9.40 -2.64
N ILE A 100 -9.36 -8.38 -2.58
CA ILE A 100 -9.46 -7.06 -1.93
C ILE A 100 -9.57 -7.13 -0.40
N ILE A 101 -8.74 -7.94 0.26
CA ILE A 101 -8.78 -8.08 1.73
C ILE A 101 -10.25 -8.35 2.20
N ASN A 102 -10.94 -9.11 1.34
CA ASN A 102 -12.12 -9.94 1.48
C ASN A 102 -13.35 -9.39 2.23
N SER A 103 -14.08 -8.52 1.52
CA SER A 103 -15.56 -8.38 1.40
C SER A 103 -16.47 -8.68 2.61
N GLN A 104 -17.04 -7.58 3.16
CA GLN A 104 -17.82 -7.37 4.39
C GLN A 104 -17.00 -7.25 5.69
#